data_AF-A0A7I4YJI5-F1
#
_entry.id   AF-A0A7I4YJI5-F1
#
_cell.length_a   1.000
_cell.length_b   1.000
_cell.length_c   1.000
_cell.angle_alpha   90.00
_cell.angle_beta   90.00
_cell.angle_gamma   90.00
#
_symmetry.space_group_name_H-M   'P 1'
#
loop_
_entity.id
_entity.type
_entity.pdbx_description
1 polymer ?
#
loop_
_entity_poly.entity_id
_entity_poly.type
_entity_poly.pdbx_seq_one_letter_code
_entity_poly.pdbx_strand_id
1 'polypeptide(L)'
;MGPPTTRSQSTPVDSWADGPFSGIVPEASASDNLANALSYLDDKASVRGKDAKSLRDATVLALEEVRNDSKADTAQLTKQINEGNSVLLSDLNYSSAAVSDRISAIPMVATLPPEGPIPRVVPFTATGDDPMQFSLWLRRLEDVMKMKSTTWTSQQKAYFLIGNLDGTAREKVEELSEEERDDYGTLVAHLKRSSEGPQTP
;
A
#
# COMPACT_ATOMS: atom_id res chain seq x y z
N MET A 1 6.47 -21.48 19.25
CA MET A 1 7.50 -20.80 18.44
C MET A 1 6.82 -19.65 17.71
N GLY A 2 6.82 -18.45 18.29
CA GLY A 2 6.12 -17.28 17.74
C GLY A 2 6.92 -16.59 16.63
N PRO A 3 6.28 -15.75 15.79
CA PRO A 3 6.93 -15.09 14.67
C PRO A 3 7.86 -13.96 15.14
N PRO A 4 8.90 -13.59 14.37
CA PRO A 4 9.81 -12.53 14.75
C PRO A 4 9.11 -11.17 14.60
N THR A 5 9.04 -10.41 15.69
CA THR A 5 8.59 -9.02 15.70
C THR A 5 9.74 -8.11 15.27
N THR A 6 9.64 -7.49 14.08
CA THR A 6 10.55 -6.41 13.69
C THR A 6 10.10 -5.11 14.37
N ARG A 7 10.76 -4.78 15.47
CA ARG A 7 10.64 -3.50 16.19
C ARG A 7 11.45 -2.45 15.42
N SER A 8 10.78 -1.59 14.65
CA SER A 8 11.39 -0.38 14.10
C SER A 8 11.80 0.53 15.25
N GLN A 9 13.10 0.79 15.39
CA GLN A 9 13.60 1.85 16.24
C GLN A 9 13.48 3.17 15.47
N SER A 10 12.50 3.99 15.81
CA SER A 10 12.52 5.42 15.52
C SER A 10 13.52 6.06 16.49
N THR A 11 14.66 6.52 15.96
CA THR A 11 15.55 7.42 16.70
C THR A 11 14.83 8.75 16.91
N PRO A 12 14.79 9.31 18.13
CA PRO A 12 14.28 10.65 18.35
C PRO A 12 15.31 11.64 17.81
N VAL A 13 14.93 12.44 16.81
CA VAL A 13 15.73 13.60 16.38
C VAL A 13 15.29 14.82 17.17
N ASP A 14 15.49 14.77 18.49
CA ASP A 14 15.65 15.98 19.29
C ASP A 14 17.10 16.41 19.13
N SER A 15 17.38 17.42 18.29
CA SER A 15 18.56 18.32 18.39
C SER A 15 18.74 19.10 17.08
N TRP A 16 17.85 20.06 16.83
CA TRP A 16 18.08 21.13 15.82
C TRP A 16 17.86 22.49 16.47
N ALA A 17 18.66 22.78 17.47
CA ALA A 17 18.96 24.13 17.93
C ALA A 17 20.41 24.08 18.43
N ASP A 18 21.35 24.22 17.50
CA ASP A 18 22.70 24.76 17.69
C ASP A 18 23.54 24.45 16.44
N GLY A 19 23.41 25.35 15.44
CA GLY A 19 24.43 25.48 14.40
C GLY A 19 25.60 26.31 14.94
N PRO A 20 26.84 26.09 14.47
CA PRO A 20 27.99 26.82 14.96
C PRO A 20 27.92 28.27 14.46
N PHE A 21 27.62 29.20 15.37
CA PHE A 21 27.89 30.61 15.15
C PHE A 21 29.41 30.76 15.03
N SER A 22 29.90 30.73 13.79
CA SER A 22 31.29 31.02 13.50
C SER A 22 31.53 32.49 13.79
N GLY A 23 32.37 32.75 14.79
CA GLY A 23 32.68 34.09 15.27
C GLY A 23 33.16 34.99 14.14
N ILE A 24 32.38 36.04 13.89
CA ILE A 24 32.82 37.24 13.21
C ILE A 24 32.65 38.37 14.25
N VAL A 25 33.74 39.10 14.46
CA VAL A 25 33.86 40.28 15.33
C VAL A 25 32.67 41.22 15.08
N PRO A 26 32.03 41.81 16.11
CA PRO A 26 30.86 42.64 15.91
C PRO A 26 31.28 43.97 15.29
N GLU A 27 31.24 44.05 13.97
CA GLU A 27 30.96 45.29 13.27
C GLU A 27 29.51 45.65 13.62
N ALA A 28 29.27 46.85 14.15
CA ALA A 28 27.94 47.25 14.63
C ALA A 28 26.90 46.99 13.53
N SER A 29 25.90 46.14 13.81
CA SER A 29 24.85 45.80 12.84
C SER A 29 24.18 47.08 12.36
N ALA A 30 23.67 47.13 11.13
CA ALA A 30 22.88 48.27 10.70
C ALA A 30 21.66 48.52 11.61
N SER A 31 21.20 47.49 12.34
CA SER A 31 20.23 47.63 13.43
C SER A 31 20.77 48.44 14.62
N ASP A 32 22.03 48.25 15.01
CA ASP A 32 22.68 49.04 16.07
C ASP A 32 22.89 50.48 15.63
N ASN A 33 23.25 50.69 14.35
CA ASN A 33 23.40 52.03 13.77
C ASN A 33 22.05 52.77 13.72
N LEU A 34 20.98 52.07 13.40
CA LEU A 34 19.61 52.61 13.43
C LEU A 34 19.15 52.90 14.87
N ALA A 35 19.39 51.98 15.81
CA ALA A 35 19.05 52.17 17.23
C ALA A 35 19.80 53.36 17.82
N ASN A 36 21.08 53.52 17.48
CA ASN A 36 21.88 54.69 17.87
C ASN A 36 21.31 55.97 17.25
N ALA A 37 20.99 55.99 15.95
CA ALA A 37 20.40 57.17 15.31
C ALA A 37 19.06 57.58 15.94
N LEU A 38 18.25 56.62 16.38
CA LEU A 38 17.01 56.85 17.11
C LEU A 38 17.24 57.34 18.55
N SER A 39 18.29 56.87 19.23
CA SER A 39 18.59 57.24 20.63
C SER A 39 18.89 58.74 20.84
N TYR A 40 19.35 59.43 19.79
CA TYR A 40 19.63 60.87 19.82
C TYR A 40 18.42 61.75 19.48
N LEU A 41 17.29 61.14 19.12
CA LEU A 41 16.05 61.84 18.79
C LEU A 41 15.08 61.77 19.97
N ASP A 42 14.72 62.93 20.51
CA ASP A 42 13.65 63.04 21.51
C ASP A 42 12.28 63.13 20.81
N ASP A 43 11.30 62.37 21.30
CA ASP A 43 9.96 62.22 20.70
C ASP A 43 9.17 63.54 20.58
N LYS A 44 9.55 64.56 21.36
CA LYS A 44 8.89 65.87 21.40
C LYS A 44 9.71 66.97 20.74
N ALA A 45 10.93 66.68 20.30
CA ALA A 45 11.80 67.65 19.67
C ALA A 45 11.44 67.88 18.20
N SER A 46 11.60 69.13 17.74
CA SER A 46 11.51 69.45 16.32
C SER A 46 12.74 68.87 15.60
N VAL A 47 12.49 67.96 14.66
CA VAL A 47 13.55 67.25 13.92
C VAL A 47 14.31 68.22 13.02
N ARG A 48 15.63 68.33 13.22
CA ARG A 48 16.50 69.14 12.33
C ARG A 48 16.87 68.34 11.10
N GLY A 49 17.12 69.02 9.98
CA GLY A 49 17.47 68.36 8.71
C GLY A 49 18.67 67.42 8.78
N LYS A 50 19.64 67.69 9.67
CA LYS A 50 20.78 66.80 9.93
C LYS A 50 20.37 65.47 10.58
N ASP A 51 19.43 65.51 11.53
CA ASP A 51 19.00 64.35 12.29
C ASP A 51 18.07 63.49 11.43
N ALA A 52 17.20 64.12 10.64
CA ALA A 52 16.39 63.46 9.61
C ALA A 52 17.26 62.72 8.56
N LYS A 53 18.36 63.34 8.13
CA LYS A 53 19.29 62.71 7.19
C LYS A 53 19.99 61.51 7.82
N SER A 54 20.50 61.65 9.04
CA SER A 54 21.17 60.55 9.74
C SER A 54 20.24 59.34 9.95
N LEU A 55 18.98 59.60 10.33
CA LEU A 55 17.99 58.54 10.49
C LEU A 55 17.67 57.85 9.16
N ARG A 56 17.51 58.62 8.08
CA ARG A 56 17.27 58.07 6.73
C ARG A 56 18.43 57.18 6.30
N ASP A 57 19.67 57.65 6.44
CA ASP A 57 20.85 56.92 6.00
C ASP A 57 21.00 55.61 6.82
N ALA A 58 20.80 55.66 8.14
CA ALA A 58 20.80 54.47 8.99
C ALA A 58 19.66 53.50 8.65
N THR A 59 18.47 54.02 8.32
CA THR A 59 17.32 53.20 7.89
C THR A 59 17.60 52.51 6.56
N VAL A 60 18.21 53.20 5.60
CA VAL A 60 18.57 52.62 4.29
C VAL A 60 19.58 51.48 4.50
N LEU A 61 20.60 51.68 5.32
CA LEU A 61 21.57 50.63 5.65
C LEU A 61 20.90 49.42 6.30
N ALA A 62 19.99 49.64 7.25
CA ALA A 62 19.27 48.53 7.91
C ALA A 62 18.38 47.76 6.93
N LEU A 63 17.71 48.45 6.01
CA LEU A 63 16.91 47.80 4.97
C LEU A 63 17.78 47.05 3.95
N GLU A 64 18.95 47.56 3.61
CA GLU A 64 19.89 46.88 2.72
C GLU A 64 20.46 45.62 3.37
N GLU A 65 20.82 45.66 4.65
CA GLU A 65 21.27 44.49 5.43
C GLU A 65 20.19 43.40 5.46
N VAL A 66 18.97 43.73 5.91
CA VAL A 66 17.84 42.78 5.95
C VAL A 66 17.52 42.20 4.56
N ARG A 67 17.62 43.01 3.50
CA ARG A 67 17.41 42.54 2.13
C ARG A 67 18.49 41.54 1.70
N ASN A 68 19.74 41.81 2.04
CA ASN A 68 20.86 40.94 1.71
C ASN A 68 20.78 39.62 2.48
N ASP A 69 20.45 39.69 3.76
CA ASP A 69 20.25 38.51 4.62
C ASP A 69 19.10 37.65 4.10
N SER A 70 17.94 38.26 3.84
CA SER A 70 16.78 37.55 3.27
C SER A 70 17.12 36.86 1.94
N LYS A 71 17.94 37.51 1.10
CA LYS A 71 18.40 36.92 -0.16
C LYS A 71 19.37 35.77 0.07
N ALA A 72 20.28 35.89 1.03
CA ALA A 72 21.22 34.84 1.42
C ALA A 72 20.49 33.62 2.00
N ASP A 73 19.56 33.84 2.93
CA ASP A 73 18.72 32.80 3.53
C ASP A 73 17.89 32.08 2.48
N THR A 74 17.26 32.82 1.56
CA THR A 74 16.49 32.23 0.46
C THR A 74 17.38 31.38 -0.46
N ALA A 75 18.59 31.84 -0.77
CA ALA A 75 19.54 31.09 -1.59
C ALA A 75 20.03 29.83 -0.87
N GLN A 76 20.29 29.92 0.44
CA GLN A 76 20.66 28.78 1.28
C GLN A 76 19.53 27.76 1.36
N LEU A 77 18.29 28.19 1.61
CA LEU A 77 17.13 27.30 1.65
C LEU A 77 16.93 26.59 0.31
N THR A 78 17.03 27.33 -0.80
CA THR A 78 16.95 26.75 -2.15
C THR A 78 18.01 25.67 -2.36
N LYS A 79 19.25 25.94 -1.93
CA LYS A 79 20.34 24.97 -1.99
C LYS A 79 20.04 23.72 -1.15
N GLN A 80 19.61 23.88 0.10
CA GLN A 80 19.28 22.78 0.99
C GLN A 80 18.14 21.91 0.44
N ILE A 81 17.11 22.52 -0.15
CA ILE A 81 15.99 21.79 -0.79
C ILE A 81 16.52 20.97 -1.97
N ASN A 82 17.35 21.56 -2.82
CA ASN A 82 17.90 20.86 -3.98
C ASN A 82 18.81 19.69 -3.57
N GLU A 83 19.67 19.90 -2.58
CA GLU A 83 20.53 18.85 -2.02
C GLU A 83 19.70 17.74 -1.38
N GLY A 84 18.70 18.08 -0.56
CA GLY A 84 17.79 17.12 0.05
C GLY A 84 17.01 16.31 -0.99
N ASN A 85 16.49 16.95 -2.03
CA ASN A 85 15.81 16.26 -3.13
C ASN A 85 16.76 15.30 -3.87
N SER A 86 18.02 15.69 -4.08
CA SER A 86 19.01 14.83 -4.71
C SER A 86 19.28 13.57 -3.88
N VAL A 87 19.40 13.71 -2.56
CA VAL A 87 19.62 12.58 -1.64
C VAL A 87 18.40 11.65 -1.63
N LEU A 88 17.19 12.20 -1.52
CA LEU A 88 15.96 11.41 -1.53
C LEU A 88 15.78 10.65 -2.86
N LEU A 89 16.12 11.27 -3.99
CA LEU A 89 16.08 10.60 -5.29
C LEU A 89 17.10 9.47 -5.39
N SER A 90 18.32 9.65 -4.88
CA SER A 90 19.31 8.57 -4.86
C SER A 90 18.87 7.41 -3.98
N ASP A 91 18.30 7.69 -2.80
CA ASP A 91 17.84 6.67 -1.86
C ASP A 91 16.65 5.88 -2.42
N LEU A 92 15.70 6.58 -3.06
CA LEU A 92 14.58 5.94 -3.76
C LEU A 92 15.06 5.03 -4.89
N ASN A 93 16.02 5.50 -5.70
CA ASN A 93 16.57 4.71 -6.79
C ASN A 93 17.30 3.46 -6.26
N TYR A 94 18.09 3.61 -5.20
CA TYR A 94 18.74 2.49 -4.52
C TYR A 94 17.72 1.49 -3.98
N SER A 95 16.67 1.96 -3.31
CA SER A 95 15.59 1.10 -2.79
C SER A 95 14.86 0.37 -3.92
N SER A 96 14.60 1.03 -5.04
CA SER A 96 13.97 0.41 -6.21
C SER A 96 14.85 -0.68 -6.81
N ALA A 97 16.16 -0.42 -6.97
CA ALA A 97 17.12 -1.42 -7.41
C ALA A 97 17.16 -2.61 -6.46
N ALA A 98 17.22 -2.38 -5.15
CA ALA A 98 17.21 -3.44 -4.14
C ALA A 98 15.92 -4.28 -4.18
N VAL A 99 14.76 -3.67 -4.43
CA VAL A 99 13.49 -4.39 -4.63
C VAL A 99 13.52 -5.21 -5.92
N SER A 100 14.01 -4.64 -7.01
CA SER A 100 14.17 -5.33 -8.29
C SER A 100 15.08 -6.55 -8.16
N ASP A 101 16.22 -6.40 -7.49
CA ASP A 101 17.15 -7.49 -7.22
C ASP A 101 16.48 -8.58 -6.38
N ARG A 102 15.72 -8.20 -5.34
CA ARG A 102 14.94 -9.15 -4.54
C ARG A 102 13.90 -9.89 -5.37
N ILE A 103 13.20 -9.21 -6.28
CA ILE A 103 12.23 -9.83 -7.20
C ILE A 103 12.96 -10.80 -8.14
N SER A 104 14.10 -10.40 -8.69
CA SER A 104 14.89 -11.25 -9.58
C SER A 104 15.45 -12.50 -8.87
N ALA A 105 15.71 -12.39 -7.56
CA ALA A 105 16.16 -13.47 -6.71
C ALA A 105 15.01 -14.38 -6.24
N ILE A 106 13.75 -14.02 -6.47
CA ILE A 106 12.62 -14.95 -6.28
C ILE A 106 12.83 -16.05 -7.31
N PRO A 107 13.02 -17.32 -6.89
CA PRO A 107 13.17 -18.41 -7.84
C PRO A 107 11.93 -18.43 -8.73
N MET A 108 12.16 -18.41 -10.05
CA MET A 108 11.10 -18.57 -11.03
C MET A 108 10.50 -19.95 -10.82
N VAL A 109 9.45 -20.01 -10.01
CA VAL A 109 8.60 -21.19 -9.94
C VAL A 109 8.08 -21.34 -11.37
N ALA A 110 8.40 -22.46 -12.01
CA ALA A 110 7.67 -22.87 -13.19
C ALA A 110 6.22 -23.03 -12.74
N THR A 111 5.46 -21.95 -12.81
CA THR A 111 4.01 -22.03 -12.81
C THR A 111 3.72 -22.75 -14.11
N LEU A 112 3.66 -24.09 -14.04
CA LEU A 112 2.67 -24.79 -14.82
C LEU A 112 1.40 -23.94 -14.62
N PRO A 113 0.85 -23.31 -15.65
CA PRO A 113 -0.39 -22.58 -15.47
C PRO A 113 -1.33 -23.54 -14.73
N PRO A 114 -1.91 -23.17 -13.58
CA PRO A 114 -2.92 -24.02 -12.95
C PRO A 114 -4.12 -24.23 -13.89
N GLU A 115 -4.18 -23.46 -14.97
CA GLU A 115 -5.10 -23.56 -16.10
C GLU A 115 -4.44 -24.10 -17.38
N GLY A 116 -3.67 -25.18 -17.30
CA GLY A 116 -3.87 -26.19 -18.35
C GLY A 116 -5.37 -26.51 -18.39
N PRO A 117 -6.03 -26.68 -19.55
CA PRO A 117 -7.47 -26.90 -19.59
C PRO A 117 -7.79 -28.15 -18.77
N ILE A 118 -8.23 -27.93 -17.52
CA ILE A 118 -8.75 -28.98 -16.68
C ILE A 118 -9.90 -29.56 -17.50
N PRO A 119 -9.91 -30.88 -17.79
CA PRO A 119 -10.99 -31.49 -18.53
C PRO A 119 -12.32 -31.06 -17.90
N ARG A 120 -13.08 -30.22 -18.62
CA ARG A 120 -14.37 -29.74 -18.13
C ARG A 120 -15.33 -30.91 -18.20
N VAL A 121 -15.86 -31.31 -17.05
CA VAL A 121 -16.96 -32.26 -17.01
C VAL A 121 -18.23 -31.50 -17.41
N VAL A 122 -19.03 -32.07 -18.32
CA VAL A 122 -20.33 -31.51 -18.68
C VAL A 122 -21.21 -31.48 -17.42
N PRO A 123 -21.94 -30.40 -17.11
CA PRO A 123 -22.82 -30.36 -15.96
C PRO A 123 -23.87 -31.49 -15.99
N PHE A 124 -24.20 -32.06 -14.84
CA PHE A 124 -25.20 -33.12 -14.74
C PHE A 124 -26.59 -32.54 -14.54
N THR A 125 -27.55 -32.91 -15.39
CA THR A 125 -28.92 -32.37 -15.38
C THR A 125 -29.98 -33.32 -14.84
N ALA A 126 -29.64 -34.60 -14.59
CA ALA A 126 -30.55 -35.65 -14.16
C ALA A 126 -31.78 -35.87 -15.09
N THR A 127 -31.66 -35.52 -16.38
CA THR A 127 -32.76 -35.69 -17.34
C THR A 127 -32.86 -37.16 -17.75
N GLY A 128 -34.06 -37.72 -17.90
CA GLY A 128 -34.28 -39.15 -18.20
C GLY A 128 -33.72 -39.64 -19.55
N ASP A 129 -33.20 -38.72 -20.38
CA ASP A 129 -32.57 -38.98 -21.67
C ASP A 129 -31.04 -38.79 -21.63
N ASP A 130 -30.47 -38.57 -20.44
CA ASP A 130 -29.04 -38.36 -20.25
C ASP A 130 -28.32 -39.73 -20.35
N PRO A 131 -27.41 -39.92 -21.33
CA PRO A 131 -26.77 -41.22 -21.57
C PRO A 131 -25.80 -41.64 -20.44
N MET A 132 -25.59 -40.78 -19.44
CA MET A 132 -24.60 -40.94 -18.39
C MET A 132 -25.25 -41.07 -17.01
N GLN A 133 -25.11 -42.23 -16.39
CA GLN A 133 -25.52 -42.44 -14.99
C GLN A 133 -24.75 -41.53 -14.04
N PHE A 134 -25.42 -41.01 -12.99
CA PHE A 134 -24.84 -40.11 -12.00
C PHE A 134 -23.55 -40.64 -11.37
N SER A 135 -23.51 -41.93 -11.03
CA SER A 135 -22.34 -42.60 -10.45
C SER A 135 -21.14 -42.61 -11.40
N LEU A 136 -21.37 -42.73 -12.71
CA LEU A 136 -20.32 -42.65 -13.72
C LEU A 136 -19.85 -41.21 -13.92
N TRP A 137 -20.78 -40.26 -13.88
CA TRP A 137 -20.48 -38.83 -14.00
C TRP A 137 -19.68 -38.32 -12.80
N LEU A 138 -20.11 -38.68 -11.60
CA LEU A 138 -19.45 -38.35 -10.34
C LEU A 138 -18.01 -38.85 -10.33
N ARG A 139 -17.74 -40.05 -10.85
CA ARG A 139 -16.38 -40.59 -10.97
C ARG A 139 -15.49 -39.68 -11.82
N ARG A 140 -15.98 -39.19 -12.97
CA ARG A 140 -15.22 -38.24 -13.82
C ARG A 140 -14.97 -36.93 -13.09
N LEU A 141 -15.97 -36.42 -12.37
CA LEU A 141 -15.84 -35.21 -11.56
C LEU A 141 -14.79 -35.39 -10.45
N GLU A 142 -14.81 -36.51 -9.74
CA GLU A 142 -13.82 -36.83 -8.70
C GLU A 142 -12.41 -36.99 -9.27
N ASP A 143 -12.26 -37.57 -10.46
CA ASP A 143 -10.96 -37.68 -11.12
C ASP A 143 -10.40 -36.29 -11.50
N VAL A 144 -11.27 -35.36 -11.90
CA VAL A 144 -10.90 -33.95 -12.09
C VAL A 144 -10.52 -33.28 -10.77
N MET A 145 -11.24 -33.55 -9.68
CA MET A 145 -10.89 -33.04 -8.35
C MET A 145 -9.51 -33.55 -7.90
N LYS A 146 -9.20 -34.84 -8.13
CA LYS A 146 -7.90 -35.46 -7.78
C LYS A 146 -6.73 -34.90 -8.58
N MET A 147 -6.98 -34.42 -9.80
CA MET A 147 -5.95 -33.79 -10.63
C MET A 147 -5.50 -32.43 -10.08
N LYS A 148 -6.29 -31.80 -9.21
CA LYS A 148 -5.90 -30.56 -8.54
C LYS A 148 -4.97 -30.88 -7.37
N SER A 149 -3.81 -30.23 -7.30
CA SER A 149 -2.75 -30.45 -6.30
C SER A 149 -3.08 -30.04 -4.85
N THR A 150 -4.36 -29.94 -4.50
CA THR A 150 -4.84 -29.48 -3.19
C THR A 150 -5.62 -30.60 -2.51
N THR A 151 -5.52 -30.71 -1.19
CA THR A 151 -6.44 -31.55 -0.40
C THR A 151 -7.74 -30.81 -0.17
N TRP A 152 -8.87 -31.40 -0.59
CA TRP A 152 -10.18 -30.76 -0.47
C TRP A 152 -10.91 -31.20 0.80
N THR A 153 -11.49 -30.23 1.51
CA THR A 153 -12.41 -30.47 2.62
C THR A 153 -13.77 -31.00 2.12
N SER A 154 -14.58 -31.62 3.00
CA SER A 154 -15.92 -32.11 2.64
C SER A 154 -16.79 -30.99 2.03
N GLN A 155 -16.83 -29.83 2.71
CA GLN A 155 -17.56 -28.65 2.28
C GLN A 155 -17.11 -28.12 0.91
N GLN A 156 -15.80 -28.03 0.67
CA GLN A 156 -15.28 -27.62 -0.65
C GLN A 156 -15.69 -28.59 -1.76
N LYS A 157 -15.67 -29.90 -1.49
CA LYS A 157 -16.15 -30.90 -2.46
C LYS A 157 -17.64 -30.76 -2.73
N ALA A 158 -18.43 -30.48 -1.69
CA ALA A 158 -19.87 -30.29 -1.82
C ALA A 158 -20.19 -29.07 -2.70
N TYR A 159 -19.58 -27.91 -2.44
CA TYR A 159 -19.80 -26.72 -3.28
C TYR A 159 -19.37 -26.90 -4.72
N PHE A 160 -18.25 -27.59 -4.96
CA PHE A 160 -17.83 -27.87 -6.34
C PHE A 160 -18.73 -28.88 -7.03
N LEU A 161 -19.24 -29.88 -6.31
CA LEU A 161 -20.27 -30.77 -6.84
C LEU A 161 -21.51 -29.97 -7.24
N ILE A 162 -22.06 -29.15 -6.34
CA ILE A 162 -23.23 -28.30 -6.59
C ILE A 162 -23.03 -27.39 -7.80
N GLY A 163 -21.84 -26.79 -7.95
CA GLY A 163 -21.51 -25.92 -9.08
C GLY A 163 -21.41 -26.63 -10.44
N ASN A 164 -21.36 -27.97 -10.45
CA ASN A 164 -21.38 -28.79 -11.68
C ASN A 164 -22.72 -29.51 -11.88
N LEU A 165 -23.75 -29.17 -11.11
CA LEU A 165 -25.12 -29.62 -11.32
C LEU A 165 -25.91 -28.52 -12.04
N ASP A 166 -26.85 -28.94 -12.88
CA ASP A 166 -27.76 -28.06 -13.57
C ASP A 166 -29.17 -28.69 -13.60
N GLY A 167 -30.19 -27.92 -14.01
CA GLY A 167 -31.56 -28.38 -14.13
C GLY A 167 -32.10 -29.12 -12.91
N THR A 168 -32.77 -30.25 -13.13
CA THR A 168 -33.42 -31.04 -12.08
C THR A 168 -32.45 -31.55 -11.00
N ALA A 169 -31.19 -31.82 -11.36
CA ALA A 169 -30.17 -32.19 -10.36
C ALA A 169 -29.87 -31.05 -9.40
N ARG A 170 -29.89 -29.80 -9.88
CA ARG A 170 -29.67 -28.61 -9.05
C ARG A 170 -30.87 -28.34 -8.14
N GLU A 171 -32.08 -28.54 -8.64
CA GLU A 171 -33.33 -28.44 -7.87
C GLU A 171 -33.37 -29.44 -6.71
N LYS A 172 -32.89 -30.68 -6.93
CA LYS A 172 -32.83 -31.71 -5.87
C LYS A 172 -31.91 -31.33 -4.71
N VAL A 173 -30.88 -30.52 -4.95
CA VAL A 173 -30.04 -29.98 -3.87
C VAL A 173 -30.82 -29.00 -2.99
N GLU A 174 -31.82 -28.31 -3.55
CA GLU A 174 -32.62 -27.35 -2.79
C GLU A 174 -33.54 -28.02 -1.75
N GLU A 175 -33.80 -29.31 -1.89
CA GLU A 175 -34.58 -30.11 -0.93
C GLU A 175 -33.81 -30.44 0.37
N LEU A 176 -32.47 -30.29 0.37
CA LEU A 176 -31.61 -30.49 1.53
C LEU A 176 -31.48 -29.20 2.36
N SER A 177 -31.25 -29.34 3.67
CA SER A 177 -30.89 -28.22 4.57
C SER A 177 -29.49 -27.66 4.26
N GLU A 178 -29.17 -26.47 4.76
CA GLU A 178 -27.85 -25.85 4.53
C GLU A 178 -26.71 -26.70 5.12
N GLU A 179 -26.91 -27.30 6.29
CA GLU A 179 -25.93 -28.16 6.94
C GLU A 179 -25.69 -29.46 6.15
N GLU A 180 -26.74 -30.01 5.53
CA GLU A 180 -26.62 -31.20 4.68
C GLU A 180 -25.95 -30.90 3.33
N ARG A 181 -26.08 -29.67 2.82
CA ARG A 181 -25.40 -29.22 1.59
C ARG A 181 -23.90 -29.02 1.78
N ASP A 182 -23.45 -28.86 3.01
CA ASP A 182 -22.03 -28.72 3.35
C ASP A 182 -21.32 -30.07 3.52
N ASP A 183 -22.07 -31.19 3.60
CA ASP A 183 -21.50 -32.53 3.67
C ASP A 183 -21.54 -33.24 2.31
N TYR A 184 -20.37 -33.51 1.75
CA TYR A 184 -20.23 -34.16 0.45
C TYR A 184 -20.86 -35.56 0.40
N GLY A 185 -20.73 -36.34 1.48
CA GLY A 185 -21.25 -37.71 1.52
C GLY A 185 -22.78 -37.75 1.50
N THR A 186 -23.40 -36.88 2.30
CA THR A 186 -24.85 -36.72 2.39
C THR A 186 -25.43 -36.25 1.07
N LEU A 187 -24.81 -35.24 0.45
CA LEU A 187 -25.23 -34.70 -0.84
C LEU A 187 -25.13 -35.74 -1.97
N VAL A 188 -24.04 -36.51 -2.04
CA VAL A 188 -23.88 -37.61 -3.02
C VAL A 188 -24.92 -38.71 -2.81
N ALA A 189 -25.18 -39.10 -1.56
CA ALA A 189 -26.17 -40.14 -1.26
C ALA A 189 -27.59 -39.71 -1.67
N HIS A 190 -27.95 -38.45 -1.40
CA HIS A 190 -29.24 -37.89 -1.79
C HIS A 190 -29.40 -37.84 -3.32
N LEU A 191 -28.41 -37.28 -4.02
CA LEU A 191 -28.44 -37.18 -5.48
C LEU A 191 -28.50 -38.56 -6.14
N LYS A 192 -27.65 -39.50 -5.70
CA LYS A 192 -27.67 -40.87 -6.20
C LYS A 192 -29.03 -41.55 -6.02
N ARG A 193 -29.67 -41.37 -4.87
CA ARG A 193 -31.01 -41.90 -4.62
C ARG A 193 -32.07 -41.27 -5.54
N SER A 194 -31.96 -39.97 -5.80
CA SER A 194 -32.88 -39.25 -6.67
C SER A 194 -32.71 -39.57 -8.16
N SER A 195 -31.48 -39.84 -8.61
CA SER A 195 -31.15 -40.03 -10.02
C SER A 195 -31.07 -41.50 -10.47
N GLU A 196 -30.74 -42.42 -9.55
CA GLU A 196 -30.54 -43.85 -9.83
C GLU A 196 -31.45 -44.76 -8.99
N GLY A 197 -32.35 -44.18 -8.18
CA GLY A 197 -33.39 -44.92 -7.48
C GLY A 197 -34.41 -45.52 -8.45
N PRO A 198 -35.18 -46.55 -8.04
CA PRO A 198 -36.21 -47.14 -8.89
C PRO A 198 -37.20 -46.05 -9.31
N GLN A 199 -37.28 -45.77 -10.62
CA GLN A 199 -38.34 -44.94 -11.18
C GLN A 199 -39.65 -45.65 -10.92
N THR A 200 -40.45 -45.14 -9.97
CA THR A 200 -41.81 -45.61 -9.79
C THR A 200 -42.62 -45.26 -11.04
N PRO A 201 -43.33 -46.23 -11.64
CA PRO A 201 -44.14 -46.04 -12.84
C PRO A 201 -45.35 -45.13 -12.62
#